data_AF-A0A8K0IX23-F1
#
_entry.id   AF-A0A8K0IX23-F1
#
_cell.length_a   1.000
_cell.length_b   1.000
_cell.length_c   1.000
_cell.angle_alpha   90.00
_cell.angle_beta   90.00
_cell.angle_gamma   90.00
#
_symmetry.space_group_name_H-M   'P 1'
#
loop_
_entity.id
_entity.type
_entity.pdbx_description
1 polymer ?
#
loop_
_entity_poly.entity_id
_entity_poly.type
_entity_poly.pdbx_seq_one_letter_code
_entity_poly.pdbx_strand_id
1 'polypeptide(L)'
;MAALLSLLLLLVLLPPSPSAAAAGASPSPPPHQVRQACRATRFPSSCEPTLSKSPDLTPLGLTLAALSASSAALPTARSLGQSILDASSSNLNRSSAARNCLEHLSLSDRRLSAAAAALPRGRAADARAWTSAALYYQYDCNNSLSYVTGTRLVADAMAFLSSLYNLTSNALSLIAARQRFGDDLSLWAPPQTERNGYWGDPAPAAVRRSTGRSAGFLSDLQTDATVCQIGDCNYRTVQEAVAAAPDFGAGRFVIRIKAGIYKETVRIPFEKTNVVLIGDGMGATVITGALNAQMPGVWTYNTATVGVFGDGFMARDLTIENTAGVGAHQALALRLDSDHSVLDSVELRGHQDTLYARSLRQLYRRCRISGTVDFVFGNAAAVFDECLLEVVPRAEGPDKSGSDTVTAQGRTDPAQATGFVFRQCAVNGSEEFLTAFRRKPKANRLYLGRPWKEYARVVFIETYLGEVVTPEGWLPFRPGFALDTLFYGEYGSSGPGAKTTSRVKWSSQIPAEHLGLYSVDNFIQGNEWVPSDR
;
A
#
# COMPACT_ATOMS: atom_id res chain seq x y z
N MET A 1 43.62 -44.07 49.35
CA MET A 1 43.17 -44.79 50.56
C MET A 1 41.70 -45.14 50.39
N ALA A 2 41.38 -46.40 50.62
CA ALA A 2 40.10 -47.04 50.37
C ALA A 2 39.01 -46.68 51.39
N ALA A 3 37.73 -46.77 50.99
CA ALA A 3 36.60 -47.36 51.74
C ALA A 3 35.30 -47.25 50.90
N LEU A 4 34.80 -48.38 50.38
CA LEU A 4 33.56 -49.09 50.79
C LEU A 4 32.26 -48.50 50.21
N LEU A 5 31.70 -49.08 49.13
CA LEU A 5 30.73 -50.20 49.09
C LEU A 5 29.36 -49.88 49.72
N SER A 6 28.35 -49.70 48.86
CA SER A 6 27.00 -50.22 49.09
C SER A 6 26.33 -50.43 47.73
N LEU A 7 26.10 -51.71 47.45
CA LEU A 7 25.53 -52.30 46.24
C LEU A 7 24.02 -52.40 46.46
N LEU A 8 23.21 -51.78 45.59
CA LEU A 8 21.78 -52.09 45.48
C LEU A 8 21.49 -52.48 44.03
N LEU A 9 21.28 -53.78 43.82
CA LEU A 9 20.67 -54.32 42.61
C LEU A 9 19.20 -53.89 42.58
N LEU A 10 18.82 -53.12 41.56
CA LEU A 10 17.45 -53.10 41.06
C LEU A 10 17.48 -53.57 39.61
N LEU A 11 16.81 -54.71 39.35
CA LEU A 11 16.56 -55.22 38.00
C LEU A 11 15.83 -54.14 37.20
N VAL A 12 16.46 -53.64 36.14
CA VAL A 12 15.77 -52.88 35.10
C VAL A 12 15.00 -53.90 34.25
N LEU A 13 13.69 -53.98 34.48
CA LEU A 13 12.77 -54.55 33.51
C LEU A 13 12.76 -53.61 32.29
N LEU A 14 13.37 -54.05 31.19
CA LEU A 14 13.21 -53.43 29.89
C LEU A 14 11.71 -53.41 29.54
N PRO A 15 11.13 -52.25 29.16
CA PRO A 15 9.79 -52.24 28.62
C PRO A 15 9.75 -53.08 27.34
N PRO A 16 8.66 -53.81 27.07
CA PRO A 16 8.53 -54.54 25.81
C PRO A 16 8.62 -53.55 24.65
N SER A 17 9.37 -53.94 23.63
CA SER A 17 9.43 -53.25 22.33
C SER A 17 8.03 -52.82 21.91
N PRO A 18 7.79 -51.57 21.50
CA PRO A 18 6.49 -51.19 20.97
C PRO A 18 6.21 -52.08 19.76
N SER A 19 5.21 -52.93 19.93
CA SER A 19 4.56 -53.67 18.86
C SER A 19 4.32 -52.71 17.70
N ALA A 20 4.65 -53.14 16.48
CA ALA A 20 4.44 -52.40 15.25
C ALA A 20 3.00 -51.86 15.22
N ALA A 21 2.84 -50.60 15.61
CA ALA A 21 1.62 -49.87 15.42
C ALA A 21 1.37 -49.87 13.92
N ALA A 22 0.15 -50.26 13.54
CA ALA A 22 -0.32 -50.26 12.17
C ALA A 22 0.21 -49.02 11.44
N ALA A 23 0.97 -49.23 10.36
CA ALA A 23 1.36 -48.18 9.46
C ALA A 23 0.09 -47.49 8.98
N GLY A 24 -0.24 -46.35 9.59
CA GLY A 24 -1.30 -45.48 9.11
C GLY A 24 -1.00 -45.19 7.66
N ALA A 25 -1.96 -45.47 6.78
CA ALA A 25 -1.83 -45.25 5.36
C ALA A 25 -1.21 -43.87 5.11
N SER A 26 -0.08 -43.82 4.39
CA SER A 26 0.49 -42.55 3.92
C SER A 26 -0.65 -41.75 3.28
N PRO A 27 -0.85 -40.46 3.65
CA PRO A 27 -1.93 -39.68 3.10
C PRO A 27 -1.84 -39.73 1.58
N SER A 28 -2.96 -40.04 0.93
CA SER A 28 -3.03 -40.05 -0.53
C SER A 28 -2.51 -38.71 -1.07
N PRO A 29 -1.65 -38.72 -2.10
CA PRO A 29 -1.08 -37.47 -2.61
C PRO A 29 -2.22 -36.53 -3.07
N PRO A 30 -2.07 -35.20 -2.89
CA PRO A 30 -3.06 -34.22 -3.34
C PRO A 30 -3.43 -34.44 -4.81
N PRO A 31 -4.66 -34.15 -5.26
CA PRO A 31 -5.04 -34.25 -6.66
C PRO A 31 -4.04 -33.57 -7.61
N HIS A 32 -3.86 -34.10 -8.82
CA HIS A 32 -2.85 -33.58 -9.76
C HIS A 32 -3.04 -32.07 -10.05
N GLN A 33 -4.29 -31.65 -10.24
CA GLN A 33 -4.67 -30.25 -10.44
C GLN A 33 -4.26 -29.37 -9.26
N VAL A 34 -4.42 -29.85 -8.02
CA VAL A 34 -4.00 -29.15 -6.80
C VAL A 34 -2.49 -28.96 -6.80
N ARG A 35 -1.72 -30.02 -7.11
CA ARG A 35 -0.25 -29.93 -7.18
C ARG A 35 0.20 -28.95 -8.26
N GLN A 36 -0.45 -28.94 -9.43
CA GLN A 36 -0.13 -27.99 -10.49
C GLN A 36 -0.42 -26.55 -10.07
N ALA A 37 -1.61 -26.29 -9.50
CA ALA A 37 -1.96 -24.96 -9.01
C ALA A 37 -1.00 -24.48 -7.90
N CYS A 38 -0.70 -25.33 -6.92
CA CYS A 38 0.14 -24.96 -5.78
C CYS A 38 1.63 -24.76 -6.14
N ARG A 39 2.12 -25.31 -7.25
CA ARG A 39 3.45 -24.97 -7.78
C ARG A 39 3.59 -23.52 -8.18
N ALA A 40 2.48 -22.85 -8.48
CA ALA A 40 2.45 -21.44 -8.85
C ALA A 40 2.41 -20.50 -7.64
N THR A 41 2.36 -21.02 -6.41
CA THR A 41 2.25 -20.18 -5.21
C THR A 41 3.58 -20.02 -4.48
N ARG A 42 3.69 -18.99 -3.64
CA ARG A 42 4.86 -18.77 -2.79
C ARG A 42 4.95 -19.77 -1.63
N PHE A 43 3.81 -20.30 -1.19
CA PHE A 43 3.72 -21.19 -0.03
C PHE A 43 3.00 -22.50 -0.40
N PRO A 44 3.62 -23.37 -1.21
CA PRO A 44 3.00 -24.63 -1.66
C PRO A 44 2.60 -25.54 -0.49
N SER A 45 3.38 -25.55 0.61
CA SER A 45 3.11 -26.37 1.80
C SER A 45 1.80 -26.03 2.51
N SER A 46 1.35 -24.77 2.47
CA SER A 46 0.02 -24.38 2.98
C SER A 46 -1.07 -24.40 1.89
N CYS A 47 -0.69 -24.31 0.62
CA CYS A 47 -1.62 -24.37 -0.51
C CYS A 47 -2.22 -25.76 -0.69
N GLU A 48 -1.39 -26.81 -0.77
CA GLU A 48 -1.84 -28.17 -1.08
C GLU A 48 -2.90 -28.71 -0.10
N PRO A 49 -2.71 -28.66 1.23
CA PRO A 49 -3.73 -29.13 2.17
C PRO A 49 -5.00 -28.27 2.17
N THR A 50 -4.89 -27.00 1.76
CA THR A 50 -6.03 -26.09 1.64
C THR A 50 -6.89 -26.47 0.44
N LEU A 51 -6.27 -26.59 -0.74
CA LEU A 51 -6.98 -26.85 -1.99
C LEU A 51 -7.40 -28.31 -2.18
N SER A 52 -6.76 -29.26 -1.48
CA SER A 52 -7.19 -30.67 -1.47
C SER A 52 -8.61 -30.86 -0.92
N LYS A 53 -9.14 -29.87 -0.21
CA LYS A 53 -10.52 -29.85 0.32
C LYS A 53 -11.53 -29.26 -0.67
N SER A 54 -11.07 -28.73 -1.82
CA SER A 54 -11.94 -28.09 -2.79
C SER A 54 -12.82 -29.12 -3.50
N PRO A 55 -14.15 -28.91 -3.59
CA PRO A 55 -15.03 -29.76 -4.39
C PRO A 55 -14.90 -29.47 -5.90
N ASP A 56 -14.39 -28.30 -6.28
CA ASP A 56 -14.17 -27.88 -7.66
C ASP A 56 -12.66 -27.75 -7.92
N LEU A 57 -12.15 -28.61 -8.80
CA LEU A 57 -10.73 -28.66 -9.18
C LEU A 57 -10.45 -27.91 -10.49
N THR A 58 -11.40 -27.15 -11.02
CA THR A 58 -11.15 -26.22 -12.11
C THR A 58 -10.21 -25.09 -11.65
N PRO A 59 -9.47 -24.42 -12.55
CA PRO A 59 -8.60 -23.30 -12.18
C PRO A 59 -9.33 -22.18 -11.43
N LEU A 60 -10.56 -21.86 -11.86
CA LEU A 60 -11.42 -20.89 -11.18
C LEU A 60 -11.84 -21.40 -9.80
N GLY A 61 -12.31 -22.65 -9.70
CA GLY A 61 -12.71 -23.29 -8.45
C GLY A 61 -11.58 -23.32 -7.42
N LEU A 62 -10.37 -23.69 -7.83
CA LEU A 62 -9.17 -23.68 -6.99
C LEU A 62 -8.80 -22.27 -6.52
N THR A 63 -8.91 -21.27 -7.40
CA THR A 63 -8.65 -19.87 -7.04
C THR A 63 -9.67 -19.35 -6.02
N LEU A 64 -10.95 -19.66 -6.21
CA LEU A 64 -12.03 -19.31 -5.27
C LEU A 64 -11.88 -20.04 -3.93
N ALA A 65 -11.44 -21.30 -3.94
CA ALA A 65 -11.17 -22.07 -2.72
C ALA A 65 -10.01 -21.46 -1.92
N ALA A 66 -8.95 -20.98 -2.57
CA ALA A 66 -7.85 -20.28 -1.90
C ALA A 66 -8.31 -18.97 -1.25
N LEU A 67 -9.12 -18.16 -1.94
CA LEU A 67 -9.73 -16.95 -1.36
C LEU A 67 -10.62 -17.29 -0.18
N SER A 68 -11.49 -18.29 -0.33
CA SER A 68 -12.41 -18.73 0.71
C SER A 68 -11.68 -19.20 1.96
N ALA A 69 -10.54 -19.87 1.83
CA ALA A 69 -9.72 -20.28 2.95
C ALA A 69 -9.14 -19.08 3.73
N SER A 70 -8.71 -18.02 3.03
CA SER A 70 -8.28 -16.78 3.67
C SER A 70 -9.45 -16.08 4.39
N SER A 71 -10.60 -15.94 3.74
CA SER A 71 -11.81 -15.36 4.34
C SER A 71 -12.27 -16.14 5.58
N ALA A 72 -12.23 -17.48 5.53
CA ALA A 72 -12.63 -18.33 6.66
C ALA A 72 -11.70 -18.20 7.89
N ALA A 73 -10.46 -17.74 7.71
CA ALA A 73 -9.50 -17.54 8.80
C ALA A 73 -9.59 -16.14 9.44
N LEU A 74 -10.24 -15.17 8.79
CA LEU A 74 -10.39 -13.80 9.31
C LEU A 74 -11.17 -13.71 10.63
N PRO A 75 -12.27 -14.45 10.87
CA PRO A 75 -12.98 -14.42 12.15
C PRO A 75 -12.06 -14.77 13.34
N THR A 76 -11.19 -15.77 13.18
CA THR A 76 -10.20 -16.15 14.21
C THR A 76 -9.17 -15.04 14.43
N ALA A 77 -8.63 -14.45 13.37
CA ALA A 77 -7.71 -13.31 13.48
C ALA A 77 -8.35 -12.13 14.22
N ARG A 78 -9.61 -11.82 13.92
CA ARG A 78 -10.36 -10.75 14.58
C ARG A 78 -10.62 -11.07 16.04
N SER A 79 -10.96 -12.31 16.38
CA SER A 79 -11.12 -12.75 17.76
C SER A 79 -9.82 -12.56 18.56
N LEU A 80 -8.68 -12.93 17.99
CA LEU A 80 -7.38 -12.73 18.64
C LEU A 80 -7.07 -11.23 18.83
N GLY A 81 -7.33 -10.40 17.83
CA GLY A 81 -7.20 -8.94 17.93
C GLY A 81 -8.10 -8.34 19.02
N GLN A 82 -9.34 -8.82 19.13
CA GLN A 82 -10.28 -8.39 20.16
C GLN A 82 -9.80 -8.81 21.56
N SER A 83 -9.35 -10.06 21.73
CA SER A 83 -8.79 -10.51 23.01
C SER A 83 -7.58 -9.69 23.42
N ILE A 84 -6.72 -9.26 22.47
CA ILE A 84 -5.62 -8.34 22.78
C ILE A 84 -6.19 -7.02 23.27
N LEU A 85 -7.14 -6.42 22.55
CA LEU A 85 -7.74 -5.15 22.93
C LEU A 85 -8.33 -5.20 24.36
N ASP A 86 -9.13 -6.21 24.66
CA ASP A 86 -9.78 -6.39 25.96
C ASP A 86 -8.74 -6.54 27.09
N ALA A 87 -7.65 -7.25 26.83
CA ALA A 87 -6.55 -7.44 27.78
C ALA A 87 -5.60 -6.24 27.89
N SER A 88 -5.84 -5.15 27.17
CA SER A 88 -4.90 -4.02 27.01
C SER A 88 -5.39 -2.70 27.59
N SER A 89 -6.47 -2.67 28.37
CA SER A 89 -7.10 -1.44 28.86
C SER A 89 -6.14 -0.45 29.55
N SER A 90 -5.11 -0.94 30.24
CA SER A 90 -4.07 -0.13 30.89
C SER A 90 -2.86 0.21 30.01
N ASN A 91 -2.78 -0.30 28.78
CA ASN A 91 -1.68 -0.07 27.84
C ASN A 91 -2.20 0.58 26.55
N LEU A 92 -2.01 1.90 26.46
CA LEU A 92 -2.48 2.72 25.33
C LEU A 92 -1.90 2.27 23.98
N ASN A 93 -0.61 1.96 23.93
CA ASN A 93 0.06 1.55 22.68
C ASN A 93 -0.50 0.21 22.18
N ARG A 94 -0.66 -0.78 23.08
CA ARG A 94 -1.21 -2.10 22.74
C ARG A 94 -2.68 -2.00 22.37
N SER A 95 -3.48 -1.21 23.10
CA SER A 95 -4.89 -0.94 22.76
C SER A 95 -5.04 -0.27 21.39
N SER A 96 -4.17 0.69 21.07
CA SER A 96 -4.17 1.37 19.77
C SER A 96 -3.76 0.42 18.63
N ALA A 97 -2.70 -0.37 18.83
CA ALA A 97 -2.27 -1.37 17.86
C ALA A 97 -3.34 -2.43 17.59
N ALA A 98 -4.05 -2.89 18.64
CA ALA A 98 -5.15 -3.85 18.50
C ALA A 98 -6.35 -3.24 17.72
N ARG A 99 -6.73 -1.99 18.00
CA ARG A 99 -7.78 -1.28 17.24
C ARG A 99 -7.42 -1.13 15.77
N ASN A 100 -6.19 -0.69 15.48
CA ASN A 100 -5.69 -0.57 14.10
C ASN A 100 -5.71 -1.94 13.40
N CYS A 101 -5.25 -3.00 14.06
CA CYS A 101 -5.33 -4.36 13.52
C CYS A 101 -6.77 -4.78 13.19
N LEU A 102 -7.73 -4.55 14.09
CA LEU A 102 -9.13 -4.89 13.86
C LEU A 102 -9.73 -4.16 12.66
N GLU A 103 -9.40 -2.88 12.48
CA GLU A 103 -9.80 -2.10 11.32
C GLU A 103 -9.20 -2.67 10.03
N HIS A 104 -7.90 -3.01 10.03
CA HIS A 104 -7.24 -3.65 8.89
C HIS A 104 -7.87 -5.00 8.53
N LEU A 105 -8.19 -5.84 9.52
CA LEU A 105 -8.83 -7.13 9.28
C LEU A 105 -10.26 -6.96 8.73
N SER A 106 -11.00 -5.93 9.18
CA SER A 106 -12.30 -5.58 8.63
C SER A 106 -12.22 -5.16 7.16
N LEU A 107 -11.22 -4.34 6.80
CA LEU A 107 -10.98 -3.94 5.41
C LEU A 107 -10.53 -5.14 4.55
N SER A 108 -9.70 -6.02 5.11
CA SER A 108 -9.24 -7.24 4.44
C SER A 108 -10.44 -8.13 4.05
N ASP A 109 -11.38 -8.33 4.97
CA ASP A 109 -12.60 -9.11 4.75
C ASP A 109 -13.43 -8.59 3.57
N ARG A 110 -13.66 -7.28 3.56
CA ARG A 110 -14.42 -6.60 2.50
C ARG A 110 -13.73 -6.76 1.14
N ARG A 111 -12.41 -6.60 1.08
CA ARG A 111 -11.63 -6.74 -0.17
C ARG A 111 -11.56 -8.18 -0.67
N LEU A 112 -11.42 -9.18 0.21
CA LEU A 112 -11.49 -10.59 -0.19
C LEU A 112 -12.87 -10.96 -0.72
N SER A 113 -13.93 -10.49 -0.06
CA SER A 113 -15.31 -10.71 -0.50
C SER A 113 -15.55 -10.10 -1.89
N ALA A 114 -15.08 -8.87 -2.12
CA ALA A 114 -15.14 -8.23 -3.43
C ALA A 114 -14.36 -9.02 -4.50
N ALA A 115 -13.15 -9.50 -4.17
CA ALA A 115 -12.34 -10.29 -5.08
C ALA A 115 -13.02 -11.61 -5.48
N ALA A 116 -13.60 -12.32 -4.51
CA ALA A 116 -14.35 -13.55 -4.76
C ALA A 116 -15.56 -13.31 -5.67
N ALA A 117 -16.24 -12.18 -5.55
CA ALA A 117 -17.37 -11.81 -6.41
C ALA A 117 -16.92 -11.37 -7.83
N ALA A 118 -15.72 -10.83 -7.98
CA ALA A 118 -15.18 -10.35 -9.26
C ALA A 118 -14.69 -11.50 -10.18
N LEU A 119 -14.06 -12.54 -9.62
CA LEU A 119 -13.45 -13.61 -10.41
C LEU A 119 -14.41 -14.32 -11.38
N PRO A 120 -15.61 -14.77 -10.96
CA PRO A 120 -16.56 -15.42 -11.86
C PRO A 120 -17.07 -14.52 -12.99
N ARG A 121 -16.97 -13.19 -12.82
CA ARG A 121 -17.39 -12.19 -13.82
C ARG A 121 -16.28 -11.81 -14.79
N GLY A 122 -15.14 -12.50 -14.76
CA GLY A 122 -13.98 -12.19 -15.60
C GLY A 122 -13.20 -10.94 -15.17
N ARG A 123 -13.50 -10.35 -14.00
CA ARG A 123 -12.84 -9.14 -13.48
C ARG A 123 -11.54 -9.48 -12.74
N ALA A 124 -10.63 -10.20 -13.39
CA ALA A 124 -9.40 -10.71 -12.75
C ALA A 124 -8.47 -9.59 -12.26
N ALA A 125 -8.40 -8.46 -12.97
CA ALA A 125 -7.60 -7.31 -12.55
C ALA A 125 -8.10 -6.70 -11.24
N ASP A 126 -9.42 -6.54 -11.08
CA ASP A 126 -10.03 -6.08 -9.83
C ASP A 126 -9.78 -7.08 -8.70
N ALA A 127 -10.02 -8.37 -8.95
CA ALA A 127 -9.76 -9.40 -7.95
C ALA A 127 -8.30 -9.36 -7.47
N ARG A 128 -7.35 -9.21 -8.39
CA ARG A 128 -5.93 -9.07 -8.05
C ARG A 128 -5.64 -7.80 -7.26
N ALA A 129 -6.22 -6.66 -7.62
CA ALA A 129 -6.05 -5.40 -6.91
C ALA A 129 -6.61 -5.47 -5.48
N TRP A 130 -7.82 -6.01 -5.31
CA TRP A 130 -8.46 -6.14 -4.01
C TRP A 130 -7.80 -7.20 -3.12
N THR A 131 -7.41 -8.36 -3.66
CA THR A 131 -6.61 -9.34 -2.91
C THR A 131 -5.24 -8.78 -2.53
N SER A 132 -4.62 -7.94 -3.39
CA SER A 132 -3.37 -7.25 -3.06
C SER A 132 -3.52 -6.33 -1.84
N ALA A 133 -4.62 -5.56 -1.78
CA ALA A 133 -4.95 -4.72 -0.64
C ALA A 133 -5.27 -5.55 0.61
N ALA A 134 -6.06 -6.63 0.48
CA ALA A 134 -6.40 -7.51 1.58
C ALA A 134 -5.16 -8.14 2.25
N LEU A 135 -4.21 -8.60 1.44
CA LEU A 135 -2.92 -9.13 1.89
C LEU A 135 -2.13 -8.07 2.66
N TYR A 136 -2.11 -6.84 2.15
CA TYR A 136 -1.39 -5.73 2.78
C TYR A 136 -2.02 -5.31 4.11
N TYR A 137 -3.35 -5.32 4.23
CA TYR A 137 -4.01 -5.06 5.51
C TYR A 137 -3.72 -6.14 6.56
N GLN A 138 -3.67 -7.42 6.17
CA GLN A 138 -3.27 -8.50 7.08
C GLN A 138 -1.81 -8.32 7.53
N TYR A 139 -0.93 -7.93 6.61
CA TYR A 139 0.45 -7.56 6.93
C TYR A 139 0.52 -6.40 7.92
N ASP A 140 -0.27 -5.35 7.72
CA ASP A 140 -0.27 -4.16 8.58
C ASP A 140 -0.83 -4.43 9.98
N CYS A 141 -1.84 -5.30 10.11
CA CYS A 141 -2.27 -5.78 11.43
C CYS A 141 -1.09 -6.46 12.15
N ASN A 142 -0.41 -7.40 11.50
CA ASN A 142 0.73 -8.10 12.08
C ASN A 142 1.88 -7.14 12.43
N ASN A 143 2.19 -6.21 11.53
CA ASN A 143 3.23 -5.19 11.73
C ASN A 143 2.89 -4.27 12.90
N SER A 144 1.64 -3.85 13.06
CA SER A 144 1.18 -3.05 14.21
C SER A 144 1.41 -3.76 15.54
N LEU A 145 1.14 -5.06 15.60
CA LEU A 145 1.35 -5.87 16.81
C LEU A 145 2.85 -6.11 17.12
N SER A 146 3.72 -6.09 16.10
CA SER A 146 5.16 -6.30 16.28
C SER A 146 5.85 -5.24 17.15
N TYR A 147 5.26 -4.06 17.32
CA TYR A 147 5.77 -2.99 18.16
C TYR A 147 5.27 -3.05 19.62
N VAL A 148 4.33 -3.94 19.92
CA VAL A 148 3.70 -4.07 21.26
C VAL A 148 3.79 -5.50 21.80
N THR A 149 4.92 -6.15 21.51
CA THR A 149 5.26 -7.50 21.97
C THR A 149 5.37 -7.57 23.50
N GLY A 150 5.55 -8.79 24.03
CA GLY A 150 5.72 -9.01 25.48
C GLY A 150 4.54 -9.70 26.16
N THR A 151 3.55 -10.19 25.39
CA THR A 151 2.55 -11.14 25.90
C THR A 151 2.46 -12.35 24.99
N ARG A 152 2.12 -13.51 25.56
CA ARG A 152 1.86 -14.73 24.78
C ARG A 152 0.72 -14.55 23.78
N LEU A 153 -0.33 -13.84 24.18
CA LEU A 153 -1.48 -13.56 23.32
C LEU A 153 -1.10 -12.78 22.05
N VAL A 154 -0.23 -11.76 22.18
CA VAL A 154 0.28 -11.01 21.02
C VAL A 154 1.14 -11.90 20.13
N ALA A 155 2.02 -12.74 20.72
CA ALA A 155 2.85 -13.65 19.96
C ALA A 155 2.03 -14.69 19.17
N ASP A 156 1.03 -15.30 19.81
CA ASP A 156 0.13 -16.28 19.19
C ASP A 156 -0.69 -15.63 18.06
N ALA A 157 -1.17 -14.40 18.26
CA ALA A 157 -1.87 -13.64 17.22
C ALA A 157 -0.99 -13.34 16.01
N MET A 158 0.26 -12.90 16.23
CA MET A 158 1.21 -12.64 15.14
C MET A 158 1.56 -13.89 14.34
N ALA A 159 1.71 -15.04 15.01
CA ALA A 159 1.94 -16.33 14.36
C ALA A 159 0.74 -16.75 13.49
N PHE A 160 -0.49 -16.56 14.00
CA PHE A 160 -1.70 -16.80 13.23
C PHE A 160 -1.82 -15.88 12.01
N LEU A 161 -1.57 -14.57 12.19
CA LEU A 161 -1.61 -13.58 11.10
C LEU A 161 -0.57 -13.87 10.01
N SER A 162 0.60 -14.39 10.39
CA SER A 162 1.61 -14.82 9.42
C SER A 162 1.12 -16.02 8.59
N SER A 163 0.38 -16.93 9.20
CA SER A 163 -0.26 -18.06 8.49
C SER A 163 -1.38 -17.58 7.56
N LEU A 164 -2.20 -16.64 8.01
CA LEU A 164 -3.25 -15.99 7.21
C LEU A 164 -2.65 -15.25 6.00
N TYR A 165 -1.55 -14.51 6.19
CA TYR A 165 -0.82 -13.86 5.10
C TYR A 165 -0.42 -14.88 4.02
N ASN A 166 0.08 -16.05 4.42
CA ASN A 166 0.48 -17.10 3.47
C ASN A 166 -0.71 -17.64 2.66
N LEU A 167 -1.89 -17.82 3.30
CA LEU A 167 -3.11 -18.23 2.61
C LEU A 167 -3.53 -17.20 1.55
N THR A 168 -3.53 -15.92 1.93
CA THR A 168 -3.89 -14.83 1.01
C THR A 168 -2.88 -14.64 -0.11
N SER A 169 -1.58 -14.82 0.18
CA SER A 169 -0.51 -14.78 -0.83
C SER A 169 -0.64 -15.93 -1.83
N ASN A 170 -1.01 -17.12 -1.37
CA ASN A 170 -1.32 -18.23 -2.26
C ASN A 170 -2.50 -17.89 -3.17
N ALA A 171 -3.61 -17.38 -2.63
CA ALA A 171 -4.76 -16.95 -3.43
C ALA A 171 -4.36 -15.89 -4.47
N LEU A 172 -3.58 -14.89 -4.07
CA LEU A 172 -3.08 -13.84 -4.97
C LEU A 172 -2.18 -14.42 -6.08
N SER A 173 -1.36 -15.41 -5.76
CA SER A 173 -0.49 -16.09 -6.74
C SER A 173 -1.33 -16.85 -7.78
N LEU A 174 -2.39 -17.55 -7.38
CA LEU A 174 -3.29 -18.25 -8.30
C LEU A 174 -4.05 -17.27 -9.20
N ILE A 175 -4.53 -16.14 -8.64
CA ILE A 175 -5.16 -15.07 -9.44
C ILE A 175 -4.18 -14.54 -10.50
N ALA A 176 -2.92 -14.27 -10.11
CA ALA A 176 -1.89 -13.78 -11.02
C ALA A 176 -1.53 -14.82 -12.10
N ALA A 177 -1.41 -16.10 -11.74
CA ALA A 177 -1.14 -17.19 -12.67
C ALA A 177 -2.29 -17.35 -13.66
N ARG A 178 -3.55 -17.35 -13.19
CA ARG A 178 -4.74 -17.41 -14.06
C ARG A 178 -4.85 -16.22 -14.99
N GLN A 179 -4.55 -15.01 -14.50
CA GLN A 179 -4.56 -13.80 -15.32
C GLN A 179 -3.54 -13.90 -16.47
N ARG A 180 -2.38 -14.53 -16.22
CA ARG A 180 -1.30 -14.66 -17.20
C ARG A 180 -1.47 -15.83 -18.17
N PHE A 181 -1.86 -16.99 -17.66
CA PHE A 181 -1.83 -18.25 -18.40
C PHE A 181 -3.22 -18.81 -18.71
N GLY A 182 -4.28 -18.09 -18.31
CA GLY A 182 -5.64 -18.58 -18.43
C GLY A 182 -5.88 -19.82 -17.58
N ASP A 183 -6.69 -20.74 -18.10
CA ASP A 183 -7.14 -21.94 -17.39
C ASP A 183 -6.21 -23.16 -17.59
N ASP A 184 -5.07 -23.01 -18.28
CA ASP A 184 -4.08 -24.08 -18.42
C ASP A 184 -3.14 -24.16 -17.20
N LEU A 185 -3.50 -25.03 -16.24
CA LEU A 185 -2.71 -25.28 -15.03
C LEU A 185 -1.28 -25.76 -15.30
N SER A 186 -0.99 -26.33 -16.48
CA SER A 186 0.36 -26.81 -16.79
C SER A 186 1.37 -25.66 -16.98
N LEU A 187 0.87 -24.48 -17.33
CA LEU A 187 1.67 -23.26 -17.53
C LEU A 187 1.79 -22.42 -16.26
N TRP A 188 0.99 -22.70 -15.23
CA TRP A 188 0.99 -21.93 -14.00
C TRP A 188 2.32 -22.04 -13.27
N ALA A 189 2.94 -20.89 -13.02
CA ALA A 189 4.27 -20.76 -12.43
C ALA A 189 4.28 -19.66 -11.35
N PRO A 190 5.27 -19.66 -10.42
CA PRO A 190 5.39 -18.61 -9.41
C PRO A 190 5.35 -17.20 -9.98
N PRO A 191 4.81 -16.21 -9.24
CA PRO A 191 4.74 -14.83 -9.69
C PRO A 191 6.13 -14.29 -10.04
N GLN A 192 6.24 -13.68 -11.22
CA GLN A 192 7.45 -13.02 -11.70
C GLN A 192 7.27 -11.51 -11.68
N THR A 193 8.37 -10.78 -11.50
CA THR A 193 8.40 -9.31 -11.59
C THR A 193 9.27 -8.88 -12.78
N GLU A 194 9.34 -7.57 -13.00
CA GLU A 194 10.22 -6.95 -13.99
C GLU A 194 11.69 -7.34 -13.77
N ARG A 195 12.06 -7.59 -12.51
CA ARG A 195 13.39 -8.07 -12.12
C ARG A 195 13.69 -9.47 -12.68
N ASN A 196 12.67 -10.27 -12.93
CA ASN A 196 12.79 -11.58 -13.59
C ASN A 196 12.62 -11.49 -15.12
N GLY A 197 12.56 -10.29 -15.70
CA GLY A 197 12.31 -10.06 -17.12
C GLY A 197 10.84 -10.13 -17.52
N TYR A 198 9.90 -10.22 -16.56
CA TYR A 198 8.47 -10.23 -16.84
C TYR A 198 7.86 -8.84 -16.68
N TRP A 199 7.37 -8.28 -17.78
CA TRP A 199 6.75 -6.94 -17.81
C TRP A 199 5.22 -6.99 -17.84
N GLY A 200 4.64 -8.16 -18.15
CA GLY A 200 3.21 -8.32 -18.42
C GLY A 200 2.85 -8.04 -19.87
N ASP A 201 1.69 -8.53 -20.30
CA ASP A 201 1.15 -8.23 -21.63
C ASP A 201 0.35 -6.91 -21.53
N PRO A 202 0.77 -5.82 -22.20
CA PRO A 202 -0.05 -4.62 -22.23
C PRO A 202 -1.36 -4.97 -22.93
N ALA A 203 -2.49 -4.45 -22.41
CA ALA A 203 -3.70 -4.44 -23.23
C ALA A 203 -3.34 -3.75 -24.56
N PRO A 204 -3.84 -4.22 -25.72
CA PRO A 204 -3.58 -3.55 -26.99
C PRO A 204 -3.92 -2.09 -26.77
N ALA A 205 -2.92 -1.22 -26.87
CA ALA A 205 -3.11 0.19 -26.58
C ALA A 205 -4.28 0.63 -27.45
N ALA A 206 -5.43 0.92 -26.86
CA ALA A 206 -6.30 1.88 -27.49
C ALA A 206 -5.37 3.10 -27.60
N VAL A 207 -4.93 3.39 -28.81
CA VAL A 207 -4.12 4.55 -29.16
C VAL A 207 -5.01 5.78 -28.93
N ARG A 208 -5.42 6.01 -27.69
CA ARG A 208 -5.89 7.28 -27.22
C ARG A 208 -4.61 8.00 -26.84
N ARG A 209 -4.04 8.71 -27.81
CA ARG A 209 -3.33 9.93 -27.45
C ARG A 209 -4.30 10.69 -26.56
N SER A 210 -4.03 10.75 -25.26
CA SER A 210 -4.69 11.66 -24.34
C SER A 210 -4.38 13.07 -24.81
N THR A 211 -5.07 13.54 -25.85
CA THR A 211 -4.97 14.89 -26.41
C THR A 211 -6.01 15.83 -25.79
N GLY A 212 -6.67 15.43 -24.70
CA GLY A 212 -7.65 16.25 -23.99
C GLY A 212 -7.07 16.80 -22.69
N ARG A 213 -7.15 18.12 -22.50
CA ARG A 213 -6.74 18.88 -21.29
C ARG A 213 -7.48 18.47 -20.00
N SER A 214 -8.46 17.55 -20.05
CA SER A 214 -9.42 17.27 -18.97
C SER A 214 -9.70 15.79 -18.67
N ALA A 215 -8.81 14.85 -19.02
CA ALA A 215 -8.97 13.47 -18.52
C ALA A 215 -8.65 13.40 -17.02
N GLY A 216 -9.59 12.96 -16.17
CA GLY A 216 -9.38 12.74 -14.74
C GLY A 216 -10.41 13.37 -13.81
N PHE A 217 -10.97 14.53 -14.16
CA PHE A 217 -11.91 15.24 -13.30
C PHE A 217 -12.96 15.98 -14.13
N LEU A 218 -14.25 15.76 -13.84
CA LEU A 218 -15.35 16.34 -14.62
C LEU A 218 -15.49 17.85 -14.35
N SER A 219 -15.73 18.65 -15.39
CA SER A 219 -15.84 20.12 -15.28
C SER A 219 -17.14 20.61 -14.63
N ASP A 220 -18.22 19.85 -14.70
CA ASP A 220 -19.58 20.31 -14.36
C ASP A 220 -20.26 19.43 -13.31
N LEU A 221 -19.61 19.27 -12.16
CA LEU A 221 -20.20 18.55 -11.02
C LEU A 221 -21.22 19.43 -10.26
N GLN A 222 -22.47 18.97 -10.20
CA GLN A 222 -23.52 19.54 -9.35
C GLN A 222 -23.09 19.44 -7.88
N THR A 223 -23.33 20.52 -7.11
CA THR A 223 -22.95 20.59 -5.69
C THR A 223 -24.07 20.06 -4.81
N ASP A 224 -23.74 19.14 -3.91
CA ASP A 224 -24.68 18.57 -2.93
C ASP A 224 -24.56 19.26 -1.56
N ALA A 225 -23.34 19.67 -1.18
CA ALA A 225 -23.07 20.33 0.08
C ALA A 225 -22.03 21.45 -0.06
N THR A 226 -22.18 22.49 0.75
CA THR A 226 -21.22 23.59 0.86
C THR A 226 -20.68 23.71 2.29
N VAL A 227 -19.40 24.06 2.40
CA VAL A 227 -18.69 24.26 3.67
C VAL A 227 -18.10 25.66 3.71
N CYS A 228 -18.35 26.43 4.77
CA CYS A 228 -17.62 27.67 5.03
C CYS A 228 -17.61 28.09 6.50
N GLN A 229 -16.49 28.67 6.94
CA GLN A 229 -16.35 29.22 8.30
C GLN A 229 -17.24 30.44 8.54
N ILE A 230 -17.42 31.28 7.52
CA ILE A 230 -18.23 32.50 7.56
C ILE A 230 -19.15 32.53 6.33
N GLY A 231 -20.39 32.97 6.54
CA GLY A 231 -21.41 33.06 5.49
C GLY A 231 -22.47 31.97 5.59
N ASP A 232 -23.30 31.89 4.55
CA ASP A 232 -24.41 30.94 4.45
C ASP A 232 -23.98 29.72 3.62
N CYS A 233 -23.54 28.67 4.32
CA CYS A 233 -23.20 27.36 3.75
C CYS A 233 -23.91 26.27 4.56
N ASN A 234 -24.07 25.10 3.96
CA ASN A 234 -24.78 23.98 4.62
C ASN A 234 -24.06 23.52 5.91
N TYR A 235 -22.72 23.55 5.92
CA TYR A 235 -21.91 23.06 7.04
C TYR A 235 -20.78 24.04 7.39
N ARG A 236 -20.25 23.92 8.62
CA ARG A 236 -19.13 24.73 9.12
C ARG A 236 -17.79 23.99 9.04
N THR A 237 -17.83 22.67 9.10
CA THR A 237 -16.66 21.79 8.99
C THR A 237 -16.77 20.85 7.80
N VAL A 238 -15.62 20.37 7.32
CA VAL A 238 -15.55 19.38 6.25
C VAL A 238 -16.09 18.03 6.74
N GLN A 239 -15.77 17.65 7.98
CA GLN A 239 -16.22 16.38 8.57
C GLN A 239 -17.76 16.28 8.67
N GLU A 240 -18.47 17.37 9.00
CA GLU A 240 -19.94 17.39 9.03
C GLU A 240 -20.54 17.15 7.63
N ALA A 241 -19.99 17.79 6.60
CA ALA A 241 -20.44 17.59 5.23
C ALA A 241 -20.18 16.15 4.75
N VAL A 242 -19.04 15.56 5.11
CA VAL A 242 -18.74 14.15 4.84
C VAL A 242 -19.72 13.22 5.58
N ALA A 243 -20.06 13.53 6.83
CA ALA A 243 -21.00 12.72 7.61
C ALA A 243 -22.41 12.71 6.99
N ALA A 244 -22.80 13.80 6.34
CA ALA A 244 -24.09 13.95 5.65
C ALA A 244 -24.19 13.22 4.30
N ALA A 245 -23.06 12.86 3.68
CA ALA A 245 -23.06 12.07 2.46
C ALA A 245 -23.77 10.72 2.68
N PRO A 246 -24.57 10.20 1.73
CA PRO A 246 -25.24 8.91 1.90
C PRO A 246 -24.24 7.76 1.93
N ASP A 247 -24.50 6.76 2.77
CA ASP A 247 -23.73 5.51 2.75
C ASP A 247 -24.03 4.73 1.45
N PHE A 248 -22.98 4.29 0.77
CA PHE A 248 -23.05 3.55 -0.50
C PHE A 248 -23.89 4.25 -1.58
N GLY A 249 -23.78 5.58 -1.65
CA GLY A 249 -24.52 6.40 -2.62
C GLY A 249 -24.26 6.00 -4.07
N ALA A 250 -25.34 5.94 -4.87
CA ALA A 250 -25.30 5.53 -6.28
C ALA A 250 -24.60 6.54 -7.22
N GLY A 251 -24.37 7.77 -6.76
CA GLY A 251 -23.71 8.84 -7.50
C GLY A 251 -22.65 9.53 -6.64
N ARG A 252 -22.00 10.53 -7.24
CA ARG A 252 -21.03 11.39 -6.52
C ARG A 252 -21.76 12.26 -5.52
N PHE A 253 -21.18 12.46 -4.34
CA PHE A 253 -21.61 13.44 -3.36
C PHE A 253 -20.56 14.55 -3.26
N VAL A 254 -20.90 15.72 -3.82
CA VAL A 254 -19.96 16.80 -4.10
C VAL A 254 -20.04 17.86 -3.00
N ILE A 255 -18.94 17.99 -2.27
CA ILE A 255 -18.75 18.94 -1.18
C ILE A 255 -17.85 20.07 -1.68
N ARG A 256 -18.42 21.27 -1.86
CA ARG A 256 -17.66 22.49 -2.15
C ARG A 256 -17.23 23.18 -0.87
N ILE A 257 -15.93 23.35 -0.70
CA ILE A 257 -15.31 23.92 0.50
C ILE A 257 -14.78 25.30 0.13
N LYS A 258 -15.37 26.34 0.70
CA LYS A 258 -14.92 27.71 0.41
C LYS A 258 -13.54 27.98 0.99
N ALA A 259 -12.85 28.98 0.45
CA ALA A 259 -11.57 29.46 0.95
C ALA A 259 -11.59 29.67 2.48
N GLY A 260 -10.52 29.22 3.13
CA GLY A 260 -10.40 29.19 4.59
C GLY A 260 -9.42 28.14 5.07
N ILE A 261 -9.06 28.23 6.36
CA ILE A 261 -8.18 27.27 7.03
C ILE A 261 -9.01 26.44 8.00
N TYR A 262 -9.26 25.19 7.65
CA TYR A 262 -10.05 24.21 8.38
C TYR A 262 -9.13 23.35 9.26
N LYS A 263 -9.05 23.69 10.54
CA LYS A 263 -8.27 22.97 11.55
C LYS A 263 -9.05 21.77 12.07
N GLU A 264 -9.05 20.68 11.32
CA GLU A 264 -9.82 19.48 11.65
C GLU A 264 -9.14 18.20 11.14
N THR A 265 -9.51 17.08 11.75
CA THR A 265 -9.16 15.74 11.24
C THR A 265 -10.36 15.18 10.51
N VAL A 266 -10.21 14.92 9.21
CA VAL A 266 -11.30 14.39 8.37
C VAL A 266 -11.12 12.90 8.17
N ARG A 267 -12.19 12.14 8.36
CA ARG A 267 -12.29 10.71 8.11
C ARG A 267 -13.44 10.46 7.16
N ILE A 268 -13.15 9.74 6.08
CA ILE A 268 -14.14 9.28 5.10
C ILE A 268 -14.22 7.75 5.25
N PRO A 269 -15.20 7.24 6.03
CA PRO A 269 -15.41 5.81 6.26
C PRO A 269 -15.60 5.01 4.97
N PHE A 270 -15.46 3.69 5.07
CA PHE A 270 -15.61 2.77 3.93
C PHE A 270 -17.00 2.89 3.28
N GLU A 271 -18.02 3.13 4.10
CA GLU A 271 -19.41 3.30 3.70
C GLU A 271 -19.64 4.59 2.88
N LYS A 272 -18.80 5.62 3.04
CA LYS A 272 -18.94 6.91 2.33
C LYS A 272 -18.26 6.87 0.95
N THR A 273 -18.84 6.10 0.03
CA THR A 273 -18.34 5.98 -1.35
C THR A 273 -18.64 7.22 -2.19
N ASN A 274 -17.83 7.48 -3.22
CA ASN A 274 -18.03 8.53 -4.23
C ASN A 274 -18.08 9.97 -3.67
N VAL A 275 -17.46 10.22 -2.50
CA VAL A 275 -17.32 11.56 -1.95
C VAL A 275 -16.33 12.37 -2.77
N VAL A 276 -16.70 13.60 -3.14
CA VAL A 276 -15.87 14.54 -3.90
C VAL A 276 -15.65 15.80 -3.07
N LEU A 277 -14.41 16.16 -2.81
CA LEU A 277 -14.05 17.43 -2.17
C LEU A 277 -13.52 18.42 -3.21
N ILE A 278 -14.12 19.60 -3.31
CA ILE A 278 -13.67 20.65 -4.23
C ILE A 278 -13.44 21.92 -3.43
N GLY A 279 -12.21 22.43 -3.40
CA GLY A 279 -11.90 23.72 -2.80
C GLY A 279 -11.93 24.88 -3.79
N ASP A 280 -11.71 26.09 -3.27
CA ASP A 280 -11.56 27.32 -4.08
C ASP A 280 -10.13 27.53 -4.63
N GLY A 281 -9.22 26.58 -4.45
CA GLY A 281 -7.83 26.61 -4.95
C GLY A 281 -6.80 26.11 -3.94
N MET A 282 -5.68 25.57 -4.45
CA MET A 282 -4.49 25.28 -3.63
C MET A 282 -4.05 26.54 -2.87
N GLY A 283 -3.81 26.41 -1.57
CA GLY A 283 -3.46 27.50 -0.66
C GLY A 283 -4.63 28.39 -0.23
N ALA A 284 -5.73 28.43 -0.98
CA ALA A 284 -6.94 29.17 -0.62
C ALA A 284 -7.84 28.36 0.31
N THR A 285 -8.01 27.06 0.03
CA THR A 285 -8.76 26.12 0.87
C THR A 285 -7.79 25.14 1.50
N VAL A 286 -7.61 25.20 2.81
CA VAL A 286 -6.59 24.40 3.52
C VAL A 286 -7.23 23.57 4.63
N ILE A 287 -7.09 22.24 4.58
CA ILE A 287 -7.42 21.33 5.67
C ILE A 287 -6.13 20.99 6.41
N THR A 288 -6.02 21.35 7.69
CA THR A 288 -4.76 21.30 8.45
C THR A 288 -4.90 20.55 9.77
N GLY A 289 -3.87 19.77 10.10
CA GLY A 289 -3.72 18.99 11.33
C GLY A 289 -2.27 18.97 11.82
N ALA A 290 -2.02 18.36 12.98
CA ALA A 290 -0.68 18.30 13.58
C ALA A 290 -0.42 17.00 14.40
N LEU A 291 -1.22 15.95 14.15
CA LEU A 291 -0.98 14.65 14.80
C LEU A 291 0.34 14.05 14.30
N ASN A 292 1.06 13.35 15.17
CA ASN A 292 2.33 12.71 14.84
C ASN A 292 2.58 11.44 15.67
N ALA A 293 3.49 10.60 15.20
CA ALA A 293 3.74 9.27 15.76
C ALA A 293 4.47 9.26 17.12
N GLN A 294 4.98 10.41 17.59
CA GLN A 294 5.55 10.52 18.94
C GLN A 294 4.53 10.81 20.02
N MET A 295 3.27 11.08 19.65
CA MET A 295 2.20 11.22 20.61
C MET A 295 1.85 9.85 21.23
N PRO A 296 1.62 9.76 22.56
CA PRO A 296 1.29 8.49 23.21
C PRO A 296 0.08 7.79 22.57
N GLY A 297 0.21 6.52 22.21
CA GLY A 297 -0.86 5.73 21.60
C GLY A 297 -1.20 6.10 20.14
N VAL A 298 -0.44 6.99 19.50
CA VAL A 298 -0.65 7.39 18.10
C VAL A 298 0.41 6.74 17.22
N TRP A 299 -0.03 5.88 16.31
CA TRP A 299 0.85 5.30 15.28
C TRP A 299 0.83 6.17 14.03
N THR A 300 1.84 6.08 13.15
CA THR A 300 1.88 6.74 11.84
C THR A 300 0.54 6.65 11.10
N TYR A 301 -0.10 5.48 11.12
CA TYR A 301 -1.42 5.26 10.53
C TYR A 301 -2.52 6.23 11.01
N ASN A 302 -2.47 6.63 12.28
CA ASN A 302 -3.48 7.47 12.92
C ASN A 302 -3.23 8.97 12.70
N THR A 303 -2.04 9.38 12.23
CA THR A 303 -1.62 10.79 12.20
C THR A 303 -2.19 11.60 11.04
N ALA A 304 -2.84 10.94 10.08
CA ALA A 304 -3.34 11.58 8.87
C ALA A 304 -4.30 12.75 9.18
N THR A 305 -4.04 13.94 8.64
CA THR A 305 -5.02 15.05 8.68
C THR A 305 -6.31 14.62 7.98
N VAL A 306 -6.20 14.05 6.77
CA VAL A 306 -7.32 13.44 6.04
C VAL A 306 -7.06 11.95 5.83
N GLY A 307 -8.01 11.10 6.21
CA GLY A 307 -7.92 9.65 6.07
C GLY A 307 -9.14 9.11 5.33
N VAL A 308 -8.92 8.36 4.25
CA VAL A 308 -9.99 7.97 3.32
C VAL A 308 -10.00 6.47 3.10
N PHE A 309 -11.17 5.84 3.33
CA PHE A 309 -11.44 4.45 2.97
C PHE A 309 -12.49 4.29 1.88
N GLY A 310 -13.47 5.21 1.80
CA GLY A 310 -14.58 5.12 0.86
C GLY A 310 -14.11 5.17 -0.60
N ASP A 311 -14.45 4.15 -1.38
CA ASP A 311 -14.06 4.01 -2.80
C ASP A 311 -14.63 5.14 -3.67
N GLY A 312 -13.95 5.44 -4.77
CA GLY A 312 -14.34 6.49 -5.72
C GLY A 312 -14.11 7.91 -5.20
N PHE A 313 -13.23 8.07 -4.21
CA PHE A 313 -12.93 9.38 -3.62
C PHE A 313 -12.29 10.31 -4.66
N MET A 314 -12.72 11.56 -4.69
CA MET A 314 -12.09 12.57 -5.52
C MET A 314 -11.79 13.84 -4.72
N ALA A 315 -10.68 14.49 -5.02
CA ALA A 315 -10.37 15.81 -4.47
C ALA A 315 -9.76 16.74 -5.51
N ARG A 316 -10.11 18.04 -5.46
CA ARG A 316 -9.58 19.04 -6.36
C ARG A 316 -9.50 20.43 -5.73
N ASP A 317 -8.51 21.21 -6.18
CA ASP A 317 -8.37 22.63 -5.90
C ASP A 317 -8.34 22.95 -4.39
N LEU A 318 -7.58 22.17 -3.61
CA LEU A 318 -7.42 22.37 -2.16
C LEU A 318 -6.03 21.93 -1.68
N THR A 319 -5.68 22.33 -0.46
CA THR A 319 -4.48 21.90 0.25
C THR A 319 -4.85 21.01 1.44
N ILE A 320 -4.15 19.90 1.61
CA ILE A 320 -4.17 19.09 2.83
C ILE A 320 -2.78 19.14 3.43
N GLU A 321 -2.68 19.49 4.71
CA GLU A 321 -1.38 19.62 5.35
C GLU A 321 -1.32 19.01 6.75
N ASN A 322 -0.12 18.60 7.14
CA ASN A 322 0.23 18.28 8.51
C ASN A 322 1.40 19.16 8.96
N THR A 323 1.14 19.97 9.98
CA THR A 323 2.03 21.00 10.51
C THR A 323 2.80 20.54 11.75
N ALA A 324 2.86 19.23 12.02
CA ALA A 324 3.66 18.71 13.11
C ALA A 324 5.13 19.16 12.97
N GLY A 325 5.64 19.77 14.05
CA GLY A 325 6.92 20.48 14.05
C GLY A 325 8.12 19.61 14.40
N VAL A 326 9.16 20.26 14.93
CA VAL A 326 10.42 19.62 15.35
C VAL A 326 10.19 18.40 16.24
N GLY A 327 10.86 17.29 15.93
CA GLY A 327 10.79 16.06 16.72
C GLY A 327 9.51 15.24 16.53
N ALA A 328 8.60 15.63 15.63
CA ALA A 328 7.37 14.90 15.36
C ALA A 328 7.58 13.55 14.65
N HIS A 329 8.67 13.41 13.90
CA HIS A 329 8.90 12.29 12.97
C HIS A 329 7.70 12.13 12.01
N GLN A 330 7.10 10.93 11.93
CA GLN A 330 6.05 10.63 10.97
C GLN A 330 4.75 11.41 11.25
N ALA A 331 4.29 12.18 10.26
CA ALA A 331 3.11 13.03 10.36
C ALA A 331 2.43 13.19 9.00
N LEU A 332 1.32 12.48 8.80
CA LEU A 332 0.67 12.36 7.49
C LEU A 332 -0.26 13.54 7.23
N ALA A 333 -0.18 14.12 6.02
CA ALA A 333 -1.21 15.00 5.50
C ALA A 333 -2.41 14.18 5.01
N LEU A 334 -2.14 13.19 4.15
CA LEU A 334 -3.17 12.35 3.55
C LEU A 334 -2.83 10.86 3.69
N ARG A 335 -3.82 10.07 4.12
CA ARG A 335 -3.83 8.61 3.99
C ARG A 335 -4.96 8.18 3.04
N LEU A 336 -4.61 7.47 1.98
CA LEU A 336 -5.56 7.05 0.94
C LEU A 336 -5.61 5.52 0.80
N ASP A 337 -6.77 4.95 1.16
CA ASP A 337 -7.13 3.52 1.08
C ASP A 337 -8.44 3.33 0.29
N SER A 338 -8.61 4.12 -0.76
CA SER A 338 -9.80 4.17 -1.60
C SER A 338 -9.44 3.72 -3.01
N ASP A 339 -10.14 2.70 -3.51
CA ASP A 339 -9.99 2.28 -4.90
C ASP A 339 -10.64 3.31 -5.82
N HIS A 340 -10.08 3.47 -7.01
CA HIS A 340 -10.56 4.44 -8.02
C HIS A 340 -10.52 5.89 -7.54
N SER A 341 -9.49 6.25 -6.76
CA SER A 341 -9.32 7.63 -6.29
C SER A 341 -8.72 8.54 -7.35
N VAL A 342 -9.20 9.79 -7.45
CA VAL A 342 -8.59 10.83 -8.28
C VAL A 342 -8.35 12.12 -7.50
N LEU A 343 -7.10 12.56 -7.47
CA LEU A 343 -6.72 13.88 -6.96
C LEU A 343 -6.20 14.73 -8.12
N ASP A 344 -6.76 15.92 -8.32
CA ASP A 344 -6.38 16.83 -9.40
C ASP A 344 -6.15 18.24 -8.86
N SER A 345 -4.97 18.82 -9.09
CA SER A 345 -4.64 20.16 -8.58
C SER A 345 -4.81 20.25 -7.06
N VAL A 346 -4.36 19.22 -6.36
CA VAL A 346 -4.30 19.15 -4.89
C VAL A 346 -2.87 19.37 -4.41
N GLU A 347 -2.73 20.12 -3.33
CA GLU A 347 -1.46 20.30 -2.65
C GLU A 347 -1.41 19.49 -1.35
N LEU A 348 -0.37 18.70 -1.18
CA LEU A 348 -0.13 17.89 0.02
C LEU A 348 1.16 18.37 0.69
N ARG A 349 1.06 18.94 1.90
CA ARG A 349 2.20 19.51 2.62
C ARG A 349 2.49 18.76 3.92
N GLY A 350 3.75 18.41 4.12
CA GLY A 350 4.24 17.83 5.36
C GLY A 350 5.76 17.80 5.40
N HIS A 351 6.31 16.98 6.30
CA HIS A 351 7.74 16.68 6.36
C HIS A 351 7.95 15.19 6.11
N GLN A 352 8.09 14.39 7.17
CA GLN A 352 8.25 12.95 7.06
C GLN A 352 6.89 12.28 6.89
N ASP A 353 6.77 11.37 5.92
CA ASP A 353 5.58 10.57 5.62
C ASP A 353 4.34 11.41 5.17
N THR A 354 4.53 12.48 4.38
CA THR A 354 3.43 13.39 3.95
C THR A 354 2.22 12.67 3.33
N LEU A 355 2.46 11.83 2.31
CA LEU A 355 1.42 11.08 1.60
C LEU A 355 1.59 9.58 1.85
N TYR A 356 0.60 8.98 2.50
CA TYR A 356 0.43 7.55 2.57
C TYR A 356 -0.51 7.06 1.45
N ALA A 357 0.05 6.86 0.26
CA ALA A 357 -0.59 6.19 -0.88
C ALA A 357 -0.66 4.68 -0.59
N ARG A 358 -1.57 4.31 0.32
CA ARG A 358 -1.47 3.09 1.10
C ARG A 358 -1.84 1.83 0.34
N SER A 359 -2.98 1.83 -0.34
CA SER A 359 -3.50 0.63 -1.03
C SER A 359 -4.42 1.00 -2.22
N LEU A 360 -4.69 0.01 -3.09
CA LEU A 360 -5.64 0.11 -4.21
C LEU A 360 -5.18 1.07 -5.33
N ARG A 361 -6.07 1.39 -6.29
CA ARG A 361 -5.73 2.16 -7.50
C ARG A 361 -6.00 3.64 -7.31
N GLN A 362 -4.99 4.46 -7.61
CA GLN A 362 -5.00 5.90 -7.33
C GLN A 362 -4.38 6.69 -8.47
N LEU A 363 -4.99 7.82 -8.83
CA LEU A 363 -4.46 8.79 -9.79
C LEU A 363 -4.26 10.15 -9.10
N TYR A 364 -3.06 10.69 -9.22
CA TYR A 364 -2.70 12.05 -8.80
C TYR A 364 -2.29 12.83 -10.04
N ARG A 365 -2.98 13.92 -10.34
CA ARG A 365 -2.72 14.73 -11.53
C ARG A 365 -2.48 16.19 -11.16
N ARG A 366 -1.42 16.79 -11.68
CA ARG A 366 -1.11 18.22 -11.43
C ARG A 366 -1.04 18.58 -9.93
N CYS A 367 -0.70 17.60 -9.09
CA CYS A 367 -0.60 17.81 -7.65
C CYS A 367 0.77 18.36 -7.27
N ARG A 368 0.84 19.09 -6.16
CA ARG A 368 2.10 19.45 -5.51
C ARG A 368 2.23 18.67 -4.22
N ILE A 369 3.30 17.90 -4.06
CA ILE A 369 3.52 17.05 -2.89
C ILE A 369 4.87 17.41 -2.30
N SER A 370 4.88 17.90 -1.06
CA SER A 370 6.09 18.37 -0.39
C SER A 370 6.43 17.59 0.88
N GLY A 371 7.72 17.36 1.12
CA GLY A 371 8.18 16.69 2.34
C GLY A 371 9.68 16.46 2.41
N THR A 372 10.11 15.55 3.28
CA THR A 372 11.53 15.25 3.55
C THR A 372 11.83 13.76 3.41
N VAL A 373 11.61 12.98 4.47
CA VAL A 373 11.86 11.54 4.48
C VAL A 373 10.59 10.80 4.08
N ASP A 374 10.71 9.94 3.06
CA ASP A 374 9.66 9.02 2.62
C ASP A 374 8.32 9.70 2.36
N PHE A 375 8.35 10.92 1.80
CA PHE A 375 7.16 11.77 1.77
C PHE A 375 6.06 11.29 0.80
N VAL A 376 6.36 10.31 -0.06
CA VAL A 376 5.38 9.47 -0.75
C VAL A 376 5.66 7.99 -0.43
N PHE A 377 4.82 7.35 0.37
CA PHE A 377 5.03 5.97 0.80
C PHE A 377 3.75 5.14 0.78
N GLY A 378 3.91 3.81 0.85
CA GLY A 378 2.81 2.85 0.87
C GLY A 378 2.84 1.83 -0.27
N ASN A 379 1.72 1.15 -0.50
CA ASN A 379 1.63 0.01 -1.39
C ASN A 379 0.42 0.10 -2.35
N ALA A 380 -0.02 1.31 -2.69
CA ALA A 380 -1.00 1.52 -3.76
C ALA A 380 -0.43 1.16 -5.14
N ALA A 381 -1.32 0.89 -6.10
CA ALA A 381 -1.04 1.09 -7.51
C ALA A 381 -1.36 2.55 -7.83
N ALA A 382 -0.35 3.43 -7.77
CA ALA A 382 -0.53 4.87 -7.90
C ALA A 382 0.21 5.43 -9.12
N VAL A 383 -0.50 6.22 -9.92
CA VAL A 383 0.09 7.03 -11.00
C VAL A 383 0.08 8.49 -10.59
N PHE A 384 1.24 9.13 -10.65
CA PHE A 384 1.45 10.56 -10.49
C PHE A 384 1.78 11.13 -11.86
N ASP A 385 0.91 11.99 -12.38
CA ASP A 385 0.99 12.54 -13.74
C ASP A 385 1.06 14.06 -13.68
N GLU A 386 2.10 14.65 -14.26
CA GLU A 386 2.32 16.11 -14.26
C GLU A 386 2.41 16.72 -12.84
N CYS A 387 2.86 15.95 -11.84
CA CYS A 387 2.98 16.42 -10.46
C CYS A 387 4.32 17.11 -10.18
N LEU A 388 4.33 18.02 -9.20
CA LEU A 388 5.54 18.57 -8.59
C LEU A 388 5.82 17.84 -7.26
N LEU A 389 6.98 17.20 -7.16
CA LEU A 389 7.47 16.52 -5.97
C LEU A 389 8.59 17.39 -5.39
N GLU A 390 8.37 17.99 -4.24
CA GLU A 390 9.21 19.05 -3.72
C GLU A 390 9.80 18.71 -2.35
N VAL A 391 11.13 18.61 -2.28
CA VAL A 391 11.81 18.49 -0.98
C VAL A 391 11.85 19.85 -0.28
N VAL A 392 11.49 19.87 1.00
CA VAL A 392 11.51 21.07 1.85
C VAL A 392 12.60 20.98 2.91
N PRO A 393 13.04 22.09 3.54
CA PRO A 393 13.90 22.01 4.71
C PRO A 393 13.27 21.12 5.79
N ARG A 394 14.12 20.47 6.58
CA ARG A 394 13.65 19.72 7.74
C ARG A 394 13.04 20.65 8.77
N ALA A 395 12.13 20.14 9.59
CA ALA A 395 11.45 20.92 10.63
C ALA A 395 12.45 21.54 11.62
N GLU A 396 13.61 20.89 11.85
CA GLU A 396 14.72 21.40 12.66
C GLU A 396 15.44 22.62 12.05
N GLY A 397 15.15 22.94 10.79
CA GLY A 397 15.69 24.08 10.05
C GLY A 397 16.61 23.70 8.89
N PRO A 398 16.95 24.70 8.04
CA PRO A 398 17.71 24.52 6.79
C PRO A 398 19.19 24.11 6.98
N ASP A 399 19.70 24.16 8.21
CA ASP A 399 21.04 23.69 8.54
C ASP A 399 21.10 22.22 8.96
N LYS A 400 19.94 21.57 9.12
CA LYS A 400 19.87 20.16 9.50
C LYS A 400 20.19 19.26 8.31
N SER A 401 21.34 18.61 8.36
CA SER A 401 21.73 17.58 7.39
C SER A 401 20.80 16.36 7.44
N GLY A 402 20.59 15.74 6.29
CA GLY A 402 19.85 14.49 6.20
C GLY A 402 19.88 13.85 4.81
N SER A 403 19.38 12.62 4.76
CA SER A 403 19.06 11.94 3.51
C SER A 403 17.55 11.91 3.38
N ASP A 404 17.05 12.71 2.47
CA ASP A 404 15.65 12.83 2.11
C ASP A 404 15.33 11.89 0.96
N THR A 405 14.11 11.39 0.93
CA THR A 405 13.66 10.35 0.01
C THR A 405 12.29 10.73 -0.50
N VAL A 406 12.15 10.84 -1.82
CA VAL A 406 10.83 11.06 -2.44
C VAL A 406 9.93 9.88 -2.12
N THR A 407 10.43 8.66 -2.31
CA THR A 407 9.58 7.45 -2.21
C THR A 407 10.07 6.40 -1.21
N ALA A 408 9.11 5.73 -0.58
CA ALA A 408 9.30 4.49 0.17
C ALA A 408 8.17 3.49 -0.13
N GLN A 409 8.29 2.79 -1.26
CA GLN A 409 7.25 1.88 -1.72
C GLN A 409 7.32 0.54 -0.97
N GLY A 410 6.15 0.05 -0.54
CA GLY A 410 5.96 -1.05 0.39
C GLY A 410 5.34 -2.36 -0.14
N ARG A 411 5.64 -2.78 -1.37
CA ARG A 411 5.17 -4.03 -1.97
C ARG A 411 5.84 -5.23 -1.31
N THR A 412 5.03 -6.08 -0.68
CA THR A 412 5.49 -7.22 0.14
C THR A 412 5.43 -8.55 -0.60
N ASP A 413 4.76 -8.60 -1.74
CA ASP A 413 4.55 -9.82 -2.50
C ASP A 413 4.69 -9.57 -4.02
N PRO A 414 5.41 -10.42 -4.77
CA PRO A 414 5.61 -10.25 -6.21
C PRO A 414 4.31 -10.41 -7.01
N ALA A 415 3.29 -11.10 -6.48
CA ALA A 415 1.99 -11.20 -7.13
C ALA A 415 1.17 -9.91 -7.03
N GLN A 416 1.52 -8.97 -6.13
CA GLN A 416 0.82 -7.69 -6.03
C GLN A 416 1.03 -6.84 -7.29
N ALA A 417 -0.07 -6.33 -7.83
CA ALA A 417 -0.07 -5.43 -8.99
C ALA A 417 0.18 -3.95 -8.59
N THR A 418 0.96 -3.69 -7.53
CA THR A 418 1.10 -2.38 -6.89
C THR A 418 2.42 -1.69 -7.21
N GLY A 419 2.48 -0.38 -7.04
CA GLY A 419 3.68 0.43 -7.15
C GLY A 419 3.41 1.86 -7.56
N PHE A 420 4.48 2.64 -7.63
CA PHE A 420 4.40 4.07 -7.91
C PHE A 420 4.97 4.38 -9.29
N VAL A 421 4.19 5.06 -10.10
CA VAL A 421 4.58 5.51 -11.43
C VAL A 421 4.54 7.04 -11.45
N PHE A 422 5.67 7.68 -11.70
CA PHE A 422 5.77 9.13 -11.90
C PHE A 422 5.99 9.41 -13.37
N ARG A 423 5.06 10.13 -14.01
CA ARG A 423 5.08 10.45 -15.44
C ARG A 423 5.01 11.95 -15.63
N GLN A 424 5.96 12.48 -16.41
CA GLN A 424 5.97 13.91 -16.77
C GLN A 424 5.95 14.83 -15.54
N CYS A 425 6.46 14.33 -14.41
CA CYS A 425 6.54 15.07 -13.16
C CYS A 425 7.80 15.96 -13.12
N ALA A 426 7.91 16.75 -12.06
CA ALA A 426 9.16 17.40 -11.67
C ALA A 426 9.54 17.02 -10.24
N VAL A 427 10.79 16.62 -10.01
CA VAL A 427 11.39 16.42 -8.68
C VAL A 427 12.37 17.55 -8.42
N ASN A 428 12.13 18.38 -7.43
CA ASN A 428 12.98 19.52 -7.11
C ASN A 428 12.98 19.85 -5.61
N GLY A 429 13.77 20.84 -5.20
CA GLY A 429 13.68 21.45 -3.87
C GLY A 429 12.89 22.75 -3.90
N SER A 430 12.23 23.06 -2.78
CA SER A 430 11.75 24.40 -2.47
C SER A 430 12.89 25.42 -2.51
N GLU A 431 12.56 26.71 -2.65
CA GLU A 431 13.57 27.76 -2.71
C GLU A 431 14.45 27.79 -1.45
N GLU A 432 13.86 27.60 -0.25
CA GLU A 432 14.65 27.51 0.98
C GLU A 432 15.56 26.29 1.00
N PHE A 433 15.07 25.13 0.52
CA PHE A 433 15.90 23.92 0.42
C PHE A 433 17.04 24.10 -0.57
N LEU A 434 16.79 24.70 -1.74
CA LEU A 434 17.82 24.95 -2.75
C LEU A 434 18.91 25.89 -2.22
N THR A 435 18.52 26.90 -1.43
CA THR A 435 19.46 27.78 -0.74
C THR A 435 20.34 26.99 0.24
N ALA A 436 19.74 26.13 1.05
CA ALA A 436 20.48 25.24 1.97
C ALA A 436 21.40 24.26 1.24
N PHE A 437 20.90 23.65 0.16
CA PHE A 437 21.61 22.71 -0.70
C PHE A 437 22.84 23.37 -1.32
N ARG A 438 22.70 24.53 -1.97
CA ARG A 438 23.83 25.22 -2.63
C ARG A 438 24.92 25.62 -1.63
N ARG A 439 24.55 25.94 -0.39
CA ARG A 439 25.51 26.23 0.69
C ARG A 439 26.24 24.97 1.18
N LYS A 440 25.54 23.83 1.31
CA LYS A 440 26.08 22.56 1.85
C LYS A 440 25.54 21.34 1.06
N PRO A 441 25.98 21.09 -0.18
CA PRO A 441 25.34 20.08 -1.05
C PRO A 441 25.54 18.64 -0.55
N LYS A 442 26.63 18.37 0.17
CA LYS A 442 26.89 17.05 0.78
C LYS A 442 26.01 16.78 2.02
N ALA A 443 25.45 17.82 2.64
CA ALA A 443 24.64 17.72 3.84
C ALA A 443 23.14 17.51 3.52
N ASN A 444 22.70 18.00 2.36
CA ASN A 444 21.31 17.96 1.93
C ASN A 444 21.21 17.05 0.71
N ARG A 445 20.83 15.79 0.93
CA ARG A 445 20.82 14.77 -0.12
C ARG A 445 19.38 14.34 -0.40
N LEU A 446 18.94 14.46 -1.65
CA LEU A 446 17.67 13.89 -2.09
C LEU A 446 17.89 12.62 -2.92
N TYR A 447 17.20 11.56 -2.57
CA TYR A 447 17.11 10.34 -3.35
C TYR A 447 15.68 10.18 -3.90
N LEU A 448 15.55 9.57 -5.07
CA LEU A 448 14.29 9.17 -5.67
C LEU A 448 13.50 8.19 -4.79
N GLY A 449 14.19 7.39 -3.98
CA GLY A 449 13.56 6.59 -2.94
C GLY A 449 14.43 5.50 -2.33
N ARG A 450 13.79 4.71 -1.45
CA ARG A 450 14.39 3.54 -0.77
C ARG A 450 13.38 2.41 -0.59
N PRO A 451 13.78 1.12 -0.69
CA PRO A 451 12.85 -0.01 -0.71
C PRO A 451 12.33 -0.35 0.68
N TRP A 452 11.16 0.17 1.05
CA TRP A 452 10.58 -0.12 2.37
C TRP A 452 10.25 -1.61 2.54
N LYS A 453 9.87 -2.30 1.45
CA LYS A 453 9.59 -3.74 1.44
C LYS A 453 10.31 -4.45 0.29
N GLU A 454 10.36 -5.77 0.39
CA GLU A 454 11.20 -6.66 -0.43
C GLU A 454 10.98 -6.50 -1.94
N TYR A 455 9.75 -6.25 -2.38
CA TYR A 455 9.42 -6.17 -3.81
C TYR A 455 9.12 -4.73 -4.25
N ALA A 456 9.64 -3.72 -3.55
CA ALA A 456 9.38 -2.31 -3.84
C ALA A 456 9.52 -1.99 -5.34
N ARG A 457 8.53 -1.27 -5.88
CA ARG A 457 8.43 -0.94 -7.30
C ARG A 457 8.09 0.53 -7.50
N VAL A 458 9.04 1.27 -8.06
CA VAL A 458 8.94 2.71 -8.34
C VAL A 458 9.51 2.98 -9.71
N VAL A 459 8.82 3.77 -10.53
CA VAL A 459 9.31 4.19 -11.84
C VAL A 459 9.17 5.68 -12.07
N PHE A 460 10.18 6.30 -12.68
CA PHE A 460 10.18 7.69 -13.14
C PHE A 460 10.32 7.72 -14.67
N ILE A 461 9.32 8.28 -15.35
CA ILE A 461 9.22 8.32 -16.81
C ILE A 461 9.08 9.78 -17.23
N GLU A 462 9.97 10.24 -18.13
CA GLU A 462 9.95 11.59 -18.69
C GLU A 462 9.88 12.69 -17.62
N THR A 463 10.51 12.46 -16.47
CA THR A 463 10.43 13.35 -15.30
C THR A 463 11.60 14.33 -15.31
N TYR A 464 11.35 15.60 -14.99
CA TYR A 464 12.43 16.56 -14.72
C TYR A 464 13.04 16.30 -13.34
N LEU A 465 14.34 16.03 -13.28
CA LEU A 465 15.10 15.78 -12.06
C LEU A 465 16.04 16.96 -11.80
N GLY A 466 15.74 17.76 -10.77
CA GLY A 466 16.50 18.94 -10.37
C GLY A 466 17.88 18.63 -9.80
N GLU A 467 18.67 19.68 -9.54
CA GLU A 467 20.08 19.58 -9.12
C GLU A 467 20.26 18.91 -7.74
N VAL A 468 19.18 18.88 -6.95
CA VAL A 468 19.14 18.28 -5.62
C VAL A 468 19.16 16.75 -5.64
N VAL A 469 18.81 16.13 -6.76
CA VAL A 469 18.78 14.66 -6.89
C VAL A 469 20.20 14.14 -6.95
N THR A 470 20.55 13.27 -6.00
CA THR A 470 21.87 12.66 -5.91
C THR A 470 22.24 11.83 -7.15
N PRO A 471 23.53 11.78 -7.54
CA PRO A 471 23.98 10.96 -8.66
C PRO A 471 23.64 9.47 -8.52
N GLU A 472 23.69 8.94 -7.29
CA GLU A 472 23.32 7.55 -6.99
C GLU A 472 21.84 7.25 -7.28
N GLY A 473 21.00 8.29 -7.23
CA GLY A 473 19.55 8.24 -7.48
C GLY A 473 18.76 7.60 -6.35
N TRP A 474 19.18 6.42 -5.88
CA TRP A 474 18.41 5.59 -4.96
C TRP A 474 19.21 5.20 -3.71
N LEU A 475 18.52 5.08 -2.58
CA LEU A 475 19.13 4.79 -1.28
C LEU A 475 18.75 3.36 -0.83
N PRO A 476 19.71 2.53 -0.37
CA PRO A 476 19.38 1.26 0.27
C PRO A 476 18.58 1.51 1.56
N PHE A 477 17.55 0.70 1.82
CA PHE A 477 16.82 0.79 3.09
C PHE A 477 17.67 0.31 4.27
N ARG A 478 18.38 -0.80 4.07
CA ARG A 478 19.47 -1.33 4.90
C ARG A 478 20.39 -2.20 4.03
N PRO A 479 21.63 -2.51 4.44
CA PRO A 479 22.57 -3.26 3.60
C PRO A 479 21.98 -4.57 3.05
N GLY A 480 22.07 -4.77 1.73
CA GLY A 480 21.64 -5.99 1.01
C GLY A 480 20.13 -6.24 0.91
N PHE A 481 19.29 -5.59 1.71
CA PHE A 481 17.86 -5.85 1.72
C PHE A 481 17.18 -5.39 0.41
N ALA A 482 16.35 -6.26 -0.17
CA ALA A 482 15.52 -6.03 -1.35
C ALA A 482 16.26 -5.76 -2.68
N LEU A 483 17.59 -5.61 -2.68
CA LEU A 483 18.35 -5.13 -3.84
C LEU A 483 18.31 -6.07 -5.06
N ASP A 484 17.97 -7.34 -4.83
CA ASP A 484 17.83 -8.37 -5.86
C ASP A 484 16.39 -8.59 -6.34
N THR A 485 15.40 -8.02 -5.64
CA THR A 485 13.97 -8.30 -5.83
C THR A 485 13.14 -7.04 -6.18
N LEU A 486 13.60 -5.86 -5.79
CA LEU A 486 12.97 -4.58 -6.11
C LEU A 486 13.01 -4.27 -7.61
N PHE A 487 12.19 -3.32 -8.04
CA PHE A 487 12.25 -2.73 -9.38
C PHE A 487 12.18 -1.20 -9.33
N TYR A 488 13.34 -0.55 -9.40
CA TYR A 488 13.48 0.90 -9.45
C TYR A 488 13.94 1.32 -10.83
N GLY A 489 13.01 1.86 -11.63
CA GLY A 489 13.17 2.12 -13.05
C GLY A 489 13.17 3.60 -13.42
N GLU A 490 14.02 3.99 -14.37
CA GLU A 490 14.00 5.33 -14.97
C GLU A 490 13.89 5.22 -16.51
N TYR A 491 13.20 6.17 -17.15
CA TYR A 491 13.16 6.34 -18.61
C TYR A 491 13.04 7.81 -19.00
N GLY A 492 13.90 8.28 -19.91
CA GLY A 492 13.71 9.56 -20.60
C GLY A 492 13.67 10.81 -19.71
N SER A 493 14.11 10.72 -18.44
CA SER A 493 14.15 11.86 -17.52
C SER A 493 15.15 12.93 -17.99
N SER A 494 14.88 14.18 -17.65
CA SER A 494 15.69 15.35 -18.04
C SER A 494 16.12 16.17 -16.83
N GLY A 495 16.97 17.18 -17.03
CA GLY A 495 17.47 18.04 -15.96
C GLY A 495 18.81 17.58 -15.35
N PRO A 496 19.42 18.42 -14.49
CA PRO A 496 20.77 18.18 -13.98
C PRO A 496 20.90 16.91 -13.10
N GLY A 497 19.82 16.47 -12.45
CA GLY A 497 19.77 15.25 -11.64
C GLY A 497 19.51 13.95 -12.43
N ALA A 498 19.26 14.04 -13.74
CA ALA A 498 18.81 12.90 -14.55
C ALA A 498 19.93 12.01 -15.10
N LYS A 499 21.20 12.37 -14.89
CA LYS A 499 22.32 11.60 -15.45
C LYS A 499 22.41 10.22 -14.79
N THR A 500 22.22 9.16 -15.57
CA THR A 500 22.11 7.78 -15.06
C THR A 500 23.43 7.04 -14.90
N THR A 501 24.54 7.58 -15.43
CA THR A 501 25.86 6.90 -15.45
C THR A 501 26.44 6.58 -14.06
N SER A 502 25.96 7.26 -13.03
CA SER A 502 26.42 7.10 -11.63
C SER A 502 25.36 6.47 -10.73
N ARG A 503 24.24 6.01 -11.30
CA ARG A 503 23.19 5.33 -10.54
C ARG A 503 23.73 4.08 -9.89
N VAL A 504 23.13 3.73 -8.76
CA VAL A 504 23.38 2.43 -8.12
C VAL A 504 23.14 1.28 -9.10
N LYS A 505 24.02 0.28 -9.08
CA LYS A 505 24.00 -0.85 -10.04
C LYS A 505 22.74 -1.71 -9.98
N TRP A 506 22.00 -1.65 -8.89
CA TRP A 506 20.76 -2.41 -8.68
C TRP A 506 19.50 -1.68 -9.19
N SER A 507 19.62 -0.43 -9.66
CA SER A 507 18.56 0.28 -10.39
C SER A 507 18.47 -0.20 -11.84
N SER A 508 17.41 0.21 -12.56
CA SER A 508 17.12 -0.27 -13.92
C SER A 508 16.78 0.88 -14.86
N GLN A 509 17.09 0.72 -16.14
CA GLN A 509 16.53 1.53 -17.22
C GLN A 509 15.37 0.76 -17.83
N ILE A 510 14.24 1.43 -18.05
CA ILE A 510 13.05 0.78 -18.61
C ILE A 510 13.22 0.73 -20.13
N PRO A 511 13.10 -0.44 -20.79
CA PRO A 511 13.07 -0.51 -22.25
C PRO A 511 11.83 0.21 -22.82
N ALA A 512 12.00 0.88 -23.95
CA ALA A 512 10.97 1.76 -24.52
C ALA A 512 9.67 1.01 -24.86
N GLU A 513 9.79 -0.24 -25.30
CA GLU A 513 8.70 -1.16 -25.63
C GLU A 513 7.79 -1.48 -24.42
N HIS A 514 8.27 -1.30 -23.20
CA HIS A 514 7.53 -1.60 -21.97
C HIS A 514 6.84 -0.38 -21.35
N LEU A 515 7.04 0.83 -21.88
CA LEU A 515 6.46 2.05 -21.31
C LEU A 515 4.93 2.05 -21.26
N GLY A 516 4.29 1.38 -22.22
CA GLY A 516 2.83 1.27 -22.27
C GLY A 516 2.22 0.66 -21.01
N LEU A 517 2.96 -0.22 -20.32
CA LEU A 517 2.52 -0.89 -19.08
C LEU A 517 2.38 0.07 -17.89
N TYR A 518 3.10 1.18 -17.92
CA TYR A 518 3.09 2.20 -16.90
C TYR A 518 2.14 3.36 -17.23
N SER A 519 1.34 3.26 -18.30
CA SER A 519 0.27 4.22 -18.58
C SER A 519 -0.85 4.16 -17.54
N VAL A 520 -1.63 5.23 -17.44
CA VAL A 520 -2.85 5.28 -16.61
C VAL A 520 -3.79 4.11 -16.96
N ASP A 521 -3.96 3.83 -18.25
CA ASP A 521 -4.85 2.78 -18.73
C ASP A 521 -4.34 1.38 -18.33
N ASN A 522 -3.06 1.06 -18.52
CA ASN A 522 -2.58 -0.30 -18.22
C ASN A 522 -2.27 -0.50 -16.73
N PHE A 523 -1.62 0.46 -16.08
CA PHE A 523 -1.11 0.27 -14.71
C PHE A 523 -2.23 0.24 -13.68
N ILE A 524 -3.22 1.12 -13.84
CA ILE A 524 -4.35 1.23 -12.92
C ILE A 524 -5.69 0.96 -13.58
N GLN A 525 -5.75 0.45 -14.82
CA GLN A 525 -7.02 0.20 -15.53
C GLN A 525 -7.84 1.48 -15.69
N GLY A 526 -7.17 2.62 -15.85
CA GLY A 526 -7.80 3.94 -15.78
C GLY A 526 -8.86 4.16 -16.86
N ASN A 527 -8.74 3.50 -18.01
CA ASN A 527 -9.76 3.50 -19.07
C ASN A 527 -11.13 2.96 -18.61
N GLU A 528 -11.19 2.23 -17.49
CA GLU A 528 -12.44 1.67 -16.96
C GLU A 528 -13.15 2.57 -15.95
N TRP A 529 -12.43 3.42 -15.23
CA TRP A 529 -12.98 4.13 -14.05
C TRP A 529 -12.55 5.60 -13.93
N VAL A 530 -11.45 6.02 -14.56
CA VAL A 530 -11.04 7.42 -14.52
C VAL A 530 -12.05 8.24 -15.34
N PRO A 531 -12.66 9.28 -14.74
CA PRO A 531 -13.63 10.10 -15.45
C PRO A 531 -13.01 10.76 -16.69
N SER A 532 -13.74 10.71 -17.81
CA SER A 532 -13.38 11.44 -19.02
C SER A 532 -14.59 12.25 -19.49
N ASP A 533 -14.40 13.53 -19.78
CA ASP A 533 -15.37 14.33 -20.51
C ASP A 533 -15.52 13.68 -21.91
N ARG A 534 -16.60 12.94 -22.12
CA ARG A 534 -17.01 12.47 -23.45
C ARG A 534 -18.15 13.32 -23.95
#